data_AF-A0A645GUZ1-F1
#
_entry.id   AF-A0A645GUZ1-F1
#
_cell.length_a   1.000
_cell.length_b   1.000
_cell.length_c   1.000
_cell.angle_alpha   90.00
_cell.angle_beta   90.00
_cell.angle_gamma   90.00
#
_symmetry.space_group_name_H-M   'P 1'
#
loop_
_entity.id
_entity.type
_entity.pdbx_description
1 polymer ?
#
loop_
_entity_poly.entity_id
_entity_poly.type
_entity_poly.pdbx_seq_one_letter_code
_entity_poly.pdbx_strand_id
1 'polypeptide(L)'
;MVNYNKVPPSLLLLNLKFQPSDHFIPPSLEGPVKRIGIIKGLFTDANSGELIPVEMRIRYDAMARGNLSRDQYFFDSVEYSNIELERVSY
;
A
#
# COMPACT_ATOMS: atom_id res chain seq x y z
N MET A 1 -9.47 9.39 -4.98
CA MET A 1 -8.37 9.57 -5.94
C MET A 1 -8.92 9.22 -7.32
N VAL A 2 -9.06 10.20 -8.22
CA VAL A 2 -9.51 9.95 -9.60
C VAL A 2 -8.25 9.84 -10.45
N ASN A 3 -7.83 8.63 -10.78
CA ASN A 3 -6.58 8.42 -11.53
C ASN A 3 -6.83 7.62 -12.81
N TYR A 4 -7.73 8.09 -13.70
CA TYR A 4 -7.92 7.72 -15.12
C TYR A 4 -7.25 6.39 -15.60
N ASN A 5 -7.55 5.26 -14.96
CA ASN A 5 -6.91 3.95 -15.19
C ASN A 5 -5.37 3.93 -15.17
N LYS A 6 -4.72 4.87 -14.49
CA LYS A 6 -3.28 4.89 -14.27
C LYS A 6 -2.96 4.41 -12.87
N VAL A 7 -1.99 3.51 -12.76
CA VAL A 7 -1.40 3.15 -11.48
C VAL A 7 -0.51 4.31 -11.04
N PRO A 8 -0.66 4.85 -9.81
CA PRO A 8 0.22 5.90 -9.33
C PRO A 8 1.67 5.37 -9.29
N PRO A 9 2.66 6.15 -9.77
CA PRO A 9 4.05 5.69 -9.78
C PRO A 9 4.64 5.54 -8.37
N SER A 10 4.14 6.33 -7.42
CA SER A 10 4.46 6.22 -6.00
C SER A 10 3.32 6.70 -5.11
N LEU A 11 3.34 6.24 -3.86
CA LEU A 11 2.48 6.70 -2.78
C LEU A 11 3.34 6.99 -1.55
N LEU A 12 3.29 8.22 -1.05
CA LEU A 12 3.96 8.60 0.19
C LEU A 12 2.93 8.65 1.31
N LEU A 13 3.16 7.85 2.34
CA LEU A 13 2.34 7.83 3.55
C LEU A 13 3.14 8.43 4.71
N LEU A 14 2.49 9.29 5.49
CA LEU A 14 3.10 10.05 6.59
C LEU A 14 2.62 9.53 7.94
N ASN A 15 3.46 9.62 8.96
CA ASN A 15 3.16 9.29 10.36
C ASN A 15 2.54 7.89 10.53
N LEU A 16 3.19 6.89 9.93
CA LEU A 16 2.68 5.53 9.91
C LEU A 16 3.05 4.80 11.21
N LYS A 17 2.03 4.23 11.85
CA LYS A 17 2.20 3.26 12.92
C LYS A 17 1.69 1.91 12.44
N PHE A 18 2.59 0.94 12.33
CA PHE A 18 2.24 -0.42 11.92
C PHE A 18 1.81 -1.24 13.14
N GLN A 19 0.77 -2.05 12.97
CA GLN A 19 0.44 -3.12 13.91
C GLN A 19 0.93 -4.44 13.28
N PRO A 20 2.10 -4.96 13.69
CA PRO A 20 2.69 -6.12 13.05
C PRO A 20 1.85 -7.38 13.33
N SER A 21 1.72 -8.24 12.32
CA SER A 21 1.44 -9.66 12.53
C SER A 21 2.74 -10.40 12.86
N ASP A 22 2.64 -11.66 13.32
CA ASP A 22 3.80 -12.48 13.76
C ASP A 22 4.93 -12.61 12.72
N HIS A 23 4.66 -12.31 11.45
CA HIS A 23 5.62 -12.39 10.35
C HIS A 23 5.72 -11.07 9.56
N PHE A 24 5.29 -9.95 10.16
CA PHE A 24 5.42 -8.65 9.52
C PHE A 24 6.88 -8.20 9.54
N ILE A 25 7.45 -8.01 8.35
CA ILE A 25 8.75 -7.37 8.18
C ILE A 25 8.47 -5.86 8.01
N PRO A 26 9.02 -4.97 8.86
CA PRO A 26 8.84 -3.53 8.70
C PRO A 26 9.60 -2.99 7.49
N PRO A 27 9.19 -1.84 6.91
CA PRO A 27 9.98 -1.16 5.88
C PRO A 27 11.37 -0.80 6.41
N SER A 28 12.39 -0.89 5.55
CA SER A 28 13.78 -0.61 5.93
C SER A 28 14.16 0.84 5.59
N LEU A 29 15.04 1.42 6.42
CA LEU A 29 15.72 2.69 6.12
C LEU A 29 16.91 2.49 5.17
N GLU A 30 17.45 1.27 5.08
CA GLU A 30 18.65 0.95 4.29
C GLU A 30 18.34 0.72 2.81
N GLY A 31 17.09 0.40 2.48
CA GLY A 31 16.68 0.18 1.10
C GLY A 31 15.24 -0.31 0.95
N PRO A 32 14.73 -0.38 -0.29
CA PRO A 32 13.39 -0.86 -0.57
C PRO A 32 13.23 -2.35 -0.27
N VAL A 33 12.11 -2.71 0.36
CA VAL A 33 11.70 -4.10 0.58
C VAL A 33 10.53 -4.41 -0.34
N LYS A 34 10.67 -5.45 -1.17
CA LYS A 34 9.60 -5.91 -2.08
C LYS A 34 8.43 -6.48 -1.30
N ARG A 35 7.21 -6.12 -1.67
CA ARG A 35 5.99 -6.55 -1.00
C ARG A 35 4.90 -6.94 -2.00
N ILE A 36 4.00 -7.77 -1.49
CA ILE A 36 2.72 -8.05 -2.10
C ILE A 36 1.65 -7.57 -1.13
N GLY A 37 0.78 -6.68 -1.60
CA GLY A 37 -0.34 -6.13 -0.85
C GLY A 37 -1.66 -6.60 -1.41
N ILE A 38 -2.68 -6.58 -0.55
CA ILE A 38 -4.07 -6.79 -0.95
C ILE A 38 -4.85 -5.57 -0.49
N ILE A 39 -5.46 -4.86 -1.44
CA ILE A 39 -6.40 -3.78 -1.17
C ILE A 39 -7.79 -4.36 -1.34
N LYS A 40 -8.60 -4.28 -0.27
CA LYS A 40 -10.00 -4.69 -0.28
C LYS A 40 -10.87 -3.45 -0.12
N GLY A 41 -11.93 -3.34 -0.90
CA GLY A 41 -12.86 -2.22 -0.81
C GLY A 41 -14.19 -2.53 -1.48
N LEU A 42 -15.19 -1.71 -1.17
CA LEU A 42 -16.45 -1.69 -1.89
C LEU A 42 -16.38 -0.58 -2.95
N PHE A 43 -16.69 -0.92 -4.19
CA PHE A 43 -16.68 0.00 -5.32
C PHE A 43 -18.07 0.05 -5.94
N THR A 44 -18.54 1.24 -6.28
CA THR A 44 -19.81 1.43 -6.97
C THR A 44 -19.66 1.00 -8.42
N ASP A 45 -20.41 -0.01 -8.85
CA ASP A 45 -20.51 -0.40 -10.25
C ASP A 45 -21.17 0.71 -11.07
N ALA A 46 -20.56 1.04 -12.20
CA ALA A 46 -20.99 2.16 -13.02
C ALA A 46 -22.34 1.90 -13.74
N ASN A 47 -22.72 0.63 -13.93
CA ASN A 47 -23.93 0.27 -14.68
C ASN A 47 -25.14 0.09 -13.75
N SER A 48 -24.96 -0.61 -12.63
CA SER A 48 -26.01 -0.97 -11.68
C SER A 48 -26.12 0.00 -10.51
N GLY A 49 -25.05 0.74 -10.18
CA GLY A 49 -24.97 1.56 -8.97
C GLY A 49 -24.79 0.75 -7.68
N GLU A 50 -24.66 -0.58 -7.77
CA GLU A 50 -24.47 -1.44 -6.60
C GLU A 50 -23.02 -1.37 -6.07
N LEU A 51 -22.85 -1.63 -4.78
CA LEU A 51 -21.53 -1.76 -4.15
C LEU A 51 -21.02 -3.18 -4.34
N ILE A 52 -19.97 -3.33 -5.15
CA ILE A 52 -19.31 -4.61 -5.40
C ILE A 52 -18.03 -4.69 -4.56
N PRO A 53 -17.81 -5.78 -3.81
CA PRO A 53 -16.53 -6.02 -3.15
C PRO A 53 -15.46 -6.29 -4.20
N VAL A 54 -14.34 -5.58 -4.12
CA VAL A 54 -13.20 -5.78 -5.01
C VAL A 54 -11.97 -6.04 -4.18
N GLU A 55 -11.23 -7.07 -4.59
CA GLU A 55 -9.91 -7.39 -4.08
C GLU A 55 -8.86 -7.13 -5.17
N MET A 56 -7.95 -6.19 -4.90
CA MET A 56 -6.82 -5.87 -5.77
C MET A 56 -5.53 -6.37 -5.14
N ARG A 57 -4.84 -7.26 -5.85
CA ARG A 57 -3.51 -7.72 -5.48
C ARG A 57 -2.46 -6.88 -6.19
N ILE A 58 -1.57 -6.27 -5.41
CA ILE A 58 -0.56 -5.34 -5.90
C ILE A 58 0.84 -5.80 -5.49
N ARG A 59 1.83 -5.52 -6.34
CA ARG A 59 3.25 -5.58 -6.01
C ARG A 59 3.77 -4.16 -5.85
N TYR A 60 4.67 -3.95 -4.90
CA TYR A 60 5.28 -2.65 -4.67
C TYR A 60 6.55 -2.80 -3.84
N ASP A 61 7.41 -1.80 -3.93
CA ASP A 61 8.57 -1.62 -3.07
C ASP A 61 8.19 -0.69 -1.91
N ALA A 62 8.59 -1.03 -0.68
CA ALA A 62 8.37 -0.21 0.50
C ALA A 62 9.70 0.23 1.13
N MET A 63 9.88 1.53 1.29
CA MET A 63 11.07 2.11 1.92
C MET A 63 10.67 3.12 2.99
N ALA A 64 11.22 2.96 4.19
CA ALA A 64 11.10 3.98 5.22
C ALA A 64 11.98 5.18 4.87
N ARG A 65 11.49 6.41 5.09
CA ARG A 65 12.23 7.64 4.87
C ARG A 65 12.56 8.41 6.16
N GLY A 66 12.15 7.88 7.31
CA GLY A 66 12.47 8.42 8.64
C GLY A 66 11.94 7.54 9.77
N ASN A 67 12.65 7.52 10.90
CA ASN A 67 12.18 6.95 12.16
C ASN A 67 12.80 7.72 13.35
N LEU A 68 12.39 8.97 13.50
CA LEU A 68 12.89 9.86 14.55
C LEU A 68 12.54 9.35 15.96
N SER A 69 11.42 8.63 16.12
CA SER A 69 10.97 8.09 17.41
C SER A 69 11.77 6.86 17.87
N ARG A 70 12.55 6.23 16.98
CA ARG A 70 13.23 4.94 17.17
C ARG A 70 12.30 3.78 17.55
N ASP A 71 10.99 3.94 17.41
CA ASP A 71 10.04 2.84 17.52
C ASP A 71 10.09 2.04 16.21
N GLN A 72 10.41 0.75 16.31
CA GLN A 72 10.56 -0.15 15.15
C GLN A 72 9.29 -0.28 14.27
N TYR A 73 8.13 0.14 14.78
CA TYR A 73 6.86 0.11 14.06
C TYR A 73 6.28 1.50 13.77
N PHE A 74 7.01 2.56 14.10
CA PHE A 74 6.68 3.92 13.71
C PHE A 74 7.65 4.43 12.64
N PHE A 75 7.10 5.09 11.63
CA PHE A 75 7.89 5.74 10.59
C PHE A 75 7.31 7.11 10.28
N ASP A 76 8.19 8.11 10.21
CA ASP A 76 7.80 9.49 9.86
C ASP A 76 7.18 9.52 8.47
N SER A 77 7.74 8.73 7.55
CA SER A 77 7.11 8.42 6.28
C SER A 77 7.59 7.11 5.69
N VAL A 78 6.72 6.49 4.90
CA VAL A 78 7.03 5.32 4.08
C VAL A 78 6.61 5.62 2.65
N GLU A 79 7.55 5.41 1.74
CA GLU A 79 7.32 5.51 0.31
C GLU A 79 7.01 4.11 -0.24
N TYR A 80 5.91 4.02 -0.97
CA TYR A 80 5.60 2.89 -1.83
C TYR A 80 5.89 3.28 -3.28
N SER A 81 6.72 2.51 -3.95
CA SER A 81 7.13 2.76 -5.35
C SER A 81 7.06 1.46 -6.16
N ASN A 82 7.29 1.54 -7.47
CA ASN A 82 7.20 0.39 -8.39
C ASN A 82 5.88 -0.37 -8.23
N ILE A 83 4.79 0.38 -8.10
CA ILE A 83 3.46 -0.17 -7.84
C ILE A 83 2.95 -0.82 -9.13
N GLU A 84 2.64 -2.10 -9.05
CA GLU A 84 2.13 -2.90 -10.16
C GLU A 84 0.83 -3.60 -9.72
N LEU A 85 -0.20 -3.54 -10.57
CA LEU A 85 -1.42 -4.30 -10.37
C LEU A 85 -1.23 -5.73 -10.91
N GLU A 86 -1.27 -6.73 -10.03
CA GLU A 86 -1.10 -8.14 -10.41
C GLU A 86 -2.44 -8.78 -10.78
N ARG A 87 -3.49 -8.53 -9.98
CA ARG A 87 -4.81 -9.12 -10.18
C ARG A 87 -5.92 -8.28 -9.57
N VAL A 88 -7.08 -8.29 -10.21
CA VAL A 88 -8.35 -7.79 -9.66
C VAL A 88 -9.33 -8.95 -9.60
N SER A 89 -10.04 -9.08 -8.47
CA SER A 89 -11.14 -10.04 -8.30
C SER A 89 -12.38 -9.28 -7.78
N TYR A 90 -13.57 -9.70 -8.23
CA TYR A 90 -14.87 -9.11 -7.94
C TYR A 90 -15.76 -10.13 -7.23
#